data_AF-A0A0Q0VMX4-F1
#
_entry.id   AF-A0A0Q0VMX4-F1
#
_cell.length_a   1.000
_cell.length_b   1.000
_cell.length_c   1.000
_cell.angle_alpha   90.00
_cell.angle_beta   90.00
_cell.angle_gamma   90.00
#
_symmetry.space_group_name_H-M   'P 1'
#
loop_
_entity.id
_entity.type
_entity.pdbx_description
1 polymer ?
#
loop_
_entity_poly.entity_id
_entity_poly.type
_entity_poly.pdbx_seq_one_letter_code
_entity_poly.pdbx_strand_id
1 'polypeptide(L)'
;MDILKLWPEIEWIKDEDLREKVKKTWEEALKRSVLTSEDLQNIPFTLLAGPDLKVTFMDHKRSVVHIARAAGEKVNEFYHDELPVDMDVLIAGAILADVGKLLEYVLDENGKAIQGNYGKYLRHPFSGVSLAEEFGVPAEVCHIIATHAGEGDMVKRTTEAYLVHHADFMTFLPFKSRLKI
;
A
#
# COMPACT_ATOMS: atom_id res chain seq x y z
N MET A 1 19.26 6.66 -2.25
CA MET A 1 18.27 6.21 -3.25
C MET A 1 17.21 7.29 -3.33
N ASP A 2 16.73 7.63 -4.52
CA ASP A 2 15.75 8.70 -4.68
C ASP A 2 14.34 8.09 -4.62
N ILE A 3 13.70 8.16 -3.45
CA ILE A 3 12.38 7.55 -3.26
C ILE A 3 11.33 8.17 -4.18
N LEU A 4 11.50 9.44 -4.58
CA LEU A 4 10.53 10.15 -5.42
C LEU A 4 10.53 9.63 -6.86
N LYS A 5 11.59 8.93 -7.30
CA LYS A 5 11.56 8.19 -8.56
C LYS A 5 10.67 6.97 -8.49
N LEU A 6 10.62 6.30 -7.33
CA LEU A 6 9.76 5.14 -7.10
C LEU A 6 8.32 5.58 -6.83
N TRP A 7 8.17 6.64 -6.03
CA TRP A 7 6.91 7.18 -5.53
C TRP A 7 6.80 8.69 -5.78
N PRO A 8 6.61 9.14 -7.03
CA PRO A 8 6.37 10.55 -7.31
C PRO A 8 5.07 11.06 -6.67
N GLU A 9 4.10 10.16 -6.39
CA GLU A 9 2.85 10.48 -5.71
C GLU A 9 3.02 11.02 -4.27
N ILE A 10 4.19 10.83 -3.64
CA ILE A 10 4.50 11.43 -2.34
C ILE A 10 4.39 12.96 -2.38
N GLU A 11 4.71 13.60 -3.52
CA GLU A 11 4.59 15.05 -3.69
C GLU A 11 3.14 15.55 -3.73
N TRP A 12 2.16 14.65 -3.73
CA TRP A 12 0.74 15.05 -3.65
C TRP A 12 0.27 15.29 -2.22
N ILE A 13 1.02 14.80 -1.22
CA ILE A 13 0.76 15.04 0.20
C ILE A 13 1.18 16.49 0.50
N LYS A 14 0.23 17.32 0.91
CA LYS A 14 0.46 18.76 1.14
C LYS A 14 1.10 19.04 2.49
N ASP A 15 0.76 18.27 3.51
CA ASP A 15 1.41 18.30 4.82
C ASP A 15 2.87 17.84 4.67
N GLU A 16 3.80 18.78 4.87
CA GLU A 16 5.23 18.53 4.66
C GLU A 16 5.82 17.55 5.69
N ASP A 17 5.31 17.56 6.92
CA ASP A 17 5.75 16.65 7.98
C ASP A 17 5.28 15.23 7.68
N LEU A 18 4.00 15.05 7.32
CA LEU A 18 3.47 13.76 6.90
C LEU A 18 4.22 13.23 5.67
N ARG A 19 4.44 14.07 4.66
CA ARG A 19 5.18 13.72 3.44
C ARG A 19 6.58 13.18 3.76
N GLU A 20 7.32 13.84 4.64
CA GLU A 20 8.65 13.39 5.06
C GLU A 20 8.60 12.07 5.84
N LYS A 21 7.59 11.87 6.69
CA LYS A 21 7.39 10.61 7.43
C LYS A 21 7.07 9.44 6.50
N VAL A 22 6.22 9.64 5.49
CA VAL A 22 5.93 8.63 4.45
C VAL A 22 7.21 8.25 3.70
N LYS A 23 8.01 9.24 3.30
CA LYS A 23 9.29 9.02 2.64
C LYS A 23 10.24 8.18 3.50
N LYS A 24 10.47 8.57 4.76
CA LYS A 24 11.36 7.84 5.67
C LYS A 24 10.90 6.40 5.90
N THR A 25 9.59 6.19 6.04
CA THR A 25 9.00 4.86 6.21
C THR A 25 9.37 3.95 5.02
N TRP A 26 9.21 4.42 3.79
CA TRP A 26 9.58 3.67 2.58
C TRP A 26 11.09 3.47 2.42
N GLU A 27 11.90 4.48 2.74
CA GLU A 27 13.36 4.38 2.70
C GLU A 27 13.88 3.31 3.67
N GLU A 28 13.35 3.27 4.89
CA GLU A 28 13.72 2.26 5.88
C GLU A 28 13.19 0.87 5.51
N ALA A 29 11.99 0.77 4.92
CA ALA A 29 11.47 -0.49 4.42
C ALA A 29 12.42 -1.12 3.40
N LEU A 30 12.88 -0.32 2.43
CA LEU A 30 13.82 -0.77 1.40
C LEU A 30 15.20 -1.11 1.96
N LYS A 31 15.67 -0.37 2.97
CA LYS A 31 16.92 -0.67 3.67
C LYS A 31 16.86 -2.01 4.42
N ARG A 32 15.71 -2.36 4.99
CA ARG A 32 15.48 -3.63 5.72
C ARG A 32 15.15 -4.80 4.80
N SER A 33 14.70 -4.53 3.57
CA SER A 33 14.30 -5.56 2.61
C SER A 33 15.52 -6.21 1.95
N VAL A 34 15.32 -7.45 1.50
CA VAL A 34 16.21 -8.06 0.50
C VAL A 34 15.90 -7.59 -0.92
N LEU A 35 14.74 -6.94 -1.13
CA LEU A 35 14.30 -6.41 -2.41
C LEU A 35 14.83 -4.99 -2.61
N THR A 36 15.31 -4.72 -3.82
CA THR A 36 15.69 -3.39 -4.28
C THR A 36 14.51 -2.67 -4.91
N SER A 37 14.63 -1.36 -5.14
CA SER A 37 13.64 -0.60 -5.91
C SER A 37 13.44 -1.12 -7.34
N GLU A 38 14.47 -1.73 -7.94
CA GLU A 38 14.38 -2.34 -9.26
C GLU A 38 13.60 -3.66 -9.21
N ASP A 39 13.77 -4.46 -8.16
CA ASP A 39 12.98 -5.68 -7.98
C ASP A 39 11.48 -5.37 -7.89
N LEU A 40 11.10 -4.27 -7.23
CA LEU A 40 9.68 -3.85 -7.14
C LEU A 40 9.06 -3.49 -8.51
N GLN A 41 9.88 -3.17 -9.51
CA GLN A 41 9.45 -2.94 -10.90
C GLN A 41 9.34 -4.25 -11.71
N ASN A 42 9.70 -5.39 -11.14
CA ASN A 42 9.77 -6.67 -11.85
C ASN A 42 8.94 -7.77 -11.18
N ILE A 43 8.89 -7.82 -9.84
CA ILE A 43 8.13 -8.83 -9.12
C ILE A 43 6.61 -8.62 -9.28
N PRO A 44 5.80 -9.68 -9.26
CA PRO A 44 4.36 -9.54 -9.36
C PRO A 44 3.78 -8.86 -8.10
N PHE A 45 2.71 -8.09 -8.29
CA PHE A 45 2.06 -7.39 -7.17
C PHE A 45 1.44 -8.32 -6.11
N THR A 46 1.15 -9.57 -6.49
CA THR A 46 0.55 -10.56 -5.61
C THR A 46 1.12 -11.95 -5.89
N LEU A 47 1.28 -12.72 -4.82
CA LEU A 47 1.67 -14.13 -4.89
C LEU A 47 0.45 -15.07 -5.10
N LEU A 48 -0.77 -14.51 -5.18
CA LEU A 48 -2.03 -15.26 -5.09
C LEU A 48 -2.81 -15.41 -6.41
N ALA A 49 -2.32 -14.84 -7.52
CA ALA A 49 -3.04 -14.83 -8.80
C ALA A 49 -2.31 -15.53 -9.96
N GLY A 50 -1.27 -16.31 -9.65
CA GLY A 50 -0.56 -17.16 -10.61
C GLY A 50 0.79 -16.58 -11.09
N PRO A 51 1.61 -17.40 -11.77
CA PRO A 51 3.01 -17.06 -12.08
C PRO A 51 3.19 -16.07 -13.24
N ASP A 52 2.20 -15.91 -14.13
CA ASP A 52 2.36 -15.18 -15.40
C ASP A 52 1.86 -13.73 -15.34
N LEU A 53 1.83 -13.13 -14.14
CA LEU A 53 1.42 -11.74 -13.96
C LEU A 53 2.47 -10.79 -14.51
N LYS A 54 2.08 -9.97 -15.49
CA LYS A 54 2.89 -8.86 -16.01
C LYS A 54 2.73 -7.57 -15.21
N VAL A 55 1.69 -7.48 -14.38
CA VAL A 55 1.46 -6.32 -13.52
C VAL A 55 2.42 -6.40 -12.34
N THR A 56 3.32 -5.44 -12.27
CA THR A 56 4.38 -5.40 -11.28
C THR A 56 3.85 -4.90 -9.94
N PHE A 57 4.63 -5.10 -8.88
CA PHE A 57 4.31 -4.54 -7.57
C PHE A 57 4.06 -3.03 -7.65
N MET A 58 4.96 -2.28 -8.30
CA MET A 58 4.80 -0.83 -8.43
C MET A 58 3.65 -0.41 -9.35
N ASP A 59 3.35 -1.15 -10.43
CA ASP A 59 2.19 -0.85 -11.29
C ASP A 59 0.89 -0.86 -10.47
N HIS A 60 0.69 -1.92 -9.69
CA HIS A 60 -0.52 -2.06 -8.89
C HIS A 60 -0.57 -1.04 -7.76
N LYS A 61 0.53 -0.86 -7.03
CA LYS A 61 0.54 0.07 -5.88
C LYS A 61 0.35 1.51 -6.29
N ARG A 62 0.97 1.97 -7.38
CA ARG A 62 0.70 3.32 -7.92
C ARG A 62 -0.73 3.42 -8.44
N SER A 63 -1.25 2.40 -9.11
CA SER A 63 -2.66 2.37 -9.55
C SER A 63 -3.64 2.53 -8.38
N VAL A 64 -3.41 1.83 -7.25
CA VAL A 64 -4.23 1.95 -6.03
C VAL A 64 -4.22 3.39 -5.50
N VAL A 65 -3.05 4.05 -5.45
CA VAL A 65 -2.95 5.46 -5.01
C VAL A 65 -3.75 6.39 -5.92
N HIS A 66 -3.64 6.22 -7.25
CA HIS A 66 -4.36 7.05 -8.21
C HIS A 66 -5.88 6.83 -8.13
N ILE A 67 -6.33 5.58 -8.03
CA ILE A 67 -7.76 5.24 -7.91
C ILE A 67 -8.32 5.77 -6.59
N ALA A 68 -7.62 5.55 -5.47
CA ALA A 68 -8.02 6.05 -4.16
C ALA A 68 -8.15 7.57 -4.18
N ARG A 69 -7.13 8.29 -4.68
CA ARG A 69 -7.15 9.74 -4.82
C ARG A 69 -8.35 10.21 -5.66
N ALA A 70 -8.55 9.64 -6.84
CA ALA A 70 -9.66 10.01 -7.70
C ALA A 70 -11.02 9.76 -7.03
N ALA A 71 -11.17 8.65 -6.30
CA ALA A 71 -12.36 8.36 -5.53
C ALA A 71 -12.59 9.39 -4.41
N GLY A 72 -11.54 9.75 -3.64
CA GLY A 72 -11.60 10.77 -2.60
C GLY A 72 -11.98 12.15 -3.15
N GLU A 73 -11.42 12.55 -4.29
CA GLU A 73 -11.79 13.80 -4.98
C GLU A 73 -13.28 13.81 -5.37
N LYS A 74 -13.80 12.69 -5.89
CA LYS A 74 -15.24 12.57 -6.23
C LYS A 74 -16.13 12.55 -4.99
N VAL A 75 -15.69 11.93 -3.90
CA VAL A 75 -16.44 11.95 -2.64
C VAL A 75 -16.56 13.39 -2.13
N ASN A 76 -15.44 14.12 -2.06
CA ASN A 76 -15.46 15.51 -1.64
C ASN A 76 -16.27 16.43 -2.60
N GLU A 77 -16.35 16.10 -3.89
CA GLU A 77 -17.16 16.87 -4.85
C GLU A 77 -18.69 16.66 -4.67
N PHE A 78 -19.12 15.41 -4.45
CA PHE A 78 -20.55 15.06 -4.55
C PHE A 78 -21.26 14.90 -3.22
N TYR A 79 -20.56 14.67 -2.12
CA TYR A 79 -21.18 14.26 -0.85
C TYR A 79 -21.34 15.41 0.13
N HIS A 80 -21.20 16.65 -0.34
CA HIS A 80 -21.59 17.88 0.37
C HIS A 80 -21.13 17.92 1.85
N ASP A 81 -19.88 17.53 2.10
CA ASP A 81 -19.24 17.45 3.43
C ASP A 81 -19.87 16.45 4.43
N GLU A 82 -20.86 15.64 4.03
CA GLU A 82 -21.43 14.57 4.88
C GLU A 82 -20.52 13.34 4.97
N LEU A 83 -19.63 13.16 3.98
CA LEU A 83 -18.63 12.11 3.94
C LEU A 83 -17.25 12.72 3.62
N PRO A 84 -16.67 13.53 4.53
CA PRO A 84 -15.42 14.21 4.26
C PRO A 84 -14.28 13.19 4.10
N VAL A 85 -13.38 13.49 3.18
CA VAL A 85 -12.16 12.70 2.93
C VAL A 85 -10.95 13.60 3.10
N ASP A 86 -10.09 13.26 4.06
CA ASP A 86 -8.78 13.88 4.17
C ASP A 86 -7.86 13.32 3.09
N MET A 87 -7.51 14.16 2.11
CA MET A 87 -6.71 13.74 0.96
C MET A 87 -5.26 13.40 1.31
N ASP A 88 -4.67 14.06 2.31
CA ASP A 88 -3.28 13.79 2.71
C ASP A 88 -3.21 12.45 3.46
N VAL A 89 -4.16 12.20 4.36
CA VAL A 89 -4.30 10.91 5.07
C VAL A 89 -4.59 9.78 4.07
N LEU A 90 -5.51 9.99 3.12
CA LEU A 90 -5.86 9.01 2.10
C LEU A 90 -4.67 8.63 1.23
N ILE A 91 -3.94 9.63 0.70
CA ILE A 91 -2.80 9.40 -0.20
C ILE A 91 -1.65 8.75 0.57
N ALA A 92 -1.32 9.25 1.77
CA ALA A 92 -0.30 8.65 2.63
C ALA A 92 -0.62 7.19 2.98
N GLY A 93 -1.86 6.92 3.38
CA GLY A 93 -2.34 5.58 3.70
C GLY A 93 -2.29 4.64 2.50
N ALA A 94 -2.68 5.10 1.30
CA ALA A 94 -2.60 4.31 0.08
C ALA A 94 -1.15 3.97 -0.32
N ILE A 95 -0.22 4.93 -0.17
CA ILE A 95 1.22 4.73 -0.43
C ILE A 95 1.81 3.71 0.57
N LEU A 96 1.41 3.77 1.83
CA LEU A 96 1.98 2.94 2.90
C LEU A 96 1.27 1.60 3.13
N ALA A 97 0.07 1.40 2.58
CA ALA A 97 -0.79 0.23 2.86
C ALA A 97 -0.03 -1.12 2.78
N ASP A 98 0.85 -1.24 1.78
CA ASP A 98 1.60 -2.46 1.48
C ASP A 98 3.10 -2.36 1.79
N VAL A 99 3.57 -1.32 2.47
CA VAL A 99 5.00 -1.11 2.75
C VAL A 99 5.60 -2.29 3.55
N GLY A 100 4.79 -2.93 4.40
CA GLY A 100 5.18 -4.12 5.15
C GLY A 100 5.52 -5.33 4.29
N LYS A 101 5.11 -5.36 3.00
CA LYS A 101 5.47 -6.46 2.08
C LYS A 101 6.97 -6.53 1.82
N LEU A 102 7.69 -5.43 1.98
CA LEU A 102 9.15 -5.39 1.87
C LEU A 102 9.86 -6.18 2.98
N LEU A 103 9.19 -6.39 4.12
CA LEU A 103 9.66 -7.25 5.20
C LEU A 103 9.06 -8.67 5.10
N GLU A 104 7.91 -8.80 4.43
CA GLU A 104 7.23 -10.07 4.22
C GLU A 104 7.89 -10.93 3.14
N TYR A 105 8.33 -10.31 2.05
CA TYR A 105 8.83 -10.99 0.86
C TYR A 105 10.34 -11.20 0.89
N VAL A 106 10.77 -12.36 0.39
CA VAL A 106 12.17 -12.70 0.13
C VAL A 106 12.32 -13.28 -1.26
N LEU A 107 13.54 -13.35 -1.78
CA LEU A 107 13.85 -14.04 -3.03
C LEU A 107 14.29 -15.47 -2.74
N ASP A 108 13.79 -16.43 -3.52
CA ASP A 108 14.28 -17.81 -3.51
C ASP A 108 15.60 -17.97 -4.29
N GLU A 109 16.13 -19.19 -4.35
CA GLU A 109 17.37 -19.53 -5.06
C GLU A 109 17.35 -19.21 -6.57
N ASN A 110 16.15 -19.05 -7.16
CA ASN A 110 15.94 -18.71 -8.56
C ASN A 110 15.60 -17.22 -8.75
N GLY A 111 15.70 -16.40 -7.70
CA GLY A 111 15.38 -14.97 -7.75
C GLY A 111 13.88 -14.67 -7.79
N LYS A 112 13.02 -15.63 -7.42
CA LYS A 112 11.56 -15.42 -7.39
C LYS A 112 11.12 -14.93 -6.02
N ALA A 113 10.26 -13.89 -6.00
CA ALA A 113 9.63 -13.41 -4.79
C ALA A 113 8.68 -14.47 -4.18
N ILE A 114 8.90 -14.76 -2.90
CA ILE A 114 8.10 -15.68 -2.07
C ILE A 114 7.87 -15.05 -0.69
N GLN A 115 6.92 -15.60 0.08
CA GLN A 115 6.73 -15.20 1.48
C GLN A 115 7.84 -15.77 2.37
N GLY A 116 8.60 -14.89 3.02
CA GLY A 116 9.66 -15.24 3.98
C GLY A 116 9.11 -15.68 5.34
N ASN A 117 10.00 -16.16 6.21
CA ASN A 117 9.61 -16.64 7.55
C ASN A 117 9.02 -15.52 8.41
N TYR A 118 9.56 -14.30 8.35
CA TYR A 118 8.99 -13.15 9.04
C TYR A 118 7.53 -12.93 8.64
N GLY A 119 7.26 -12.95 7.33
CA GLY A 119 5.93 -12.82 6.76
C GLY A 119 4.90 -13.87 7.20
N LYS A 120 5.36 -15.09 7.47
CA LYS A 120 4.50 -16.17 8.00
C LYS A 120 4.07 -15.91 9.44
N TYR A 121 4.92 -15.25 10.23
CA TYR A 121 4.59 -14.88 11.61
C TYR A 121 3.85 -13.54 11.70
N LEU A 122 4.24 -12.56 10.89
CA LEU A 122 3.71 -11.20 10.93
C LEU A 122 3.46 -10.68 9.51
N ARG A 123 2.18 -10.50 9.18
CA ARG A 123 1.75 -10.03 7.86
C ARG A 123 2.01 -8.54 7.65
N HIS A 124 2.09 -8.13 6.39
CA HIS A 124 2.35 -6.75 5.97
C HIS A 124 1.47 -5.65 6.60
N PRO A 125 0.18 -5.86 6.98
CA PRO A 125 -0.57 -4.79 7.66
C PRO A 125 0.06 -4.45 9.02
N PHE A 126 0.48 -5.47 9.79
CA PHE A 126 1.07 -5.27 11.11
C PHE A 126 2.51 -4.76 11.03
N SER A 127 3.33 -5.34 10.16
CA SER A 127 4.71 -4.89 9.98
C SER A 127 4.78 -3.49 9.35
N GLY A 128 3.82 -3.15 8.48
CA GLY A 128 3.65 -1.81 7.92
C GLY A 128 3.30 -0.76 8.97
N VAL A 129 2.35 -1.06 9.87
CA VAL A 129 2.02 -0.17 11.01
C VAL A 129 3.25 0.03 11.91
N SER A 130 3.91 -1.06 12.30
CA SER A 130 5.11 -0.99 13.14
C SER A 130 6.19 -0.08 12.54
N LEU A 131 6.42 -0.19 11.24
CA LEU A 131 7.38 0.66 10.53
C LEU A 131 6.92 2.12 10.45
N ALA A 132 5.64 2.36 10.17
CA ALA A 132 5.09 3.71 10.06
C ALA A 132 5.14 4.45 11.42
N GLU A 133 4.80 3.76 12.51
CA GLU A 133 4.86 4.32 13.87
C GLU A 133 6.29 4.68 14.28
N GLU A 134 7.30 3.91 13.86
CA GLU A 134 8.72 4.19 14.12
C GLU A 134 9.15 5.58 13.61
N PHE A 135 8.55 6.05 12.52
CA PHE A 135 8.79 7.37 11.94
C PHE A 135 7.73 8.41 12.32
N GLY A 136 6.83 8.09 13.25
CA GLY A 136 5.82 9.02 13.75
C GLY A 136 4.70 9.35 12.76
N VAL A 137 4.42 8.44 11.82
CA VAL A 137 3.23 8.51 10.97
C VAL A 137 1.98 8.52 11.88
N PRO A 138 1.01 9.42 11.65
CA PRO A 138 -0.14 9.58 12.53
C PRO A 138 -1.08 8.37 12.50
N ALA A 139 -1.86 8.21 13.58
CA ALA A 139 -2.69 7.03 13.82
C ALA A 139 -3.75 6.81 12.72
N GLU A 140 -4.25 7.87 12.11
CA GLU A 140 -5.23 7.86 11.02
C GLU A 140 -4.66 7.18 9.77
N VAL A 141 -3.39 7.44 9.45
CA VAL A 141 -2.69 6.78 8.35
C VAL A 141 -2.32 5.34 8.72
N CYS A 142 -1.83 5.11 9.93
CA CYS A 142 -1.57 3.76 10.45
C CYS A 142 -2.84 2.89 10.44
N HIS A 143 -4.01 3.48 10.71
CA HIS A 143 -5.29 2.79 10.65
C HIS A 143 -5.61 2.28 9.23
N ILE A 144 -5.32 3.06 8.19
CA ILE A 144 -5.45 2.60 6.81
C ILE A 144 -4.54 1.40 6.56
N ILE A 145 -3.27 1.47 6.97
CA ILE A 145 -2.32 0.36 6.82
C ILE A 145 -2.84 -0.89 7.53
N ALA A 146 -3.31 -0.76 8.76
CA ALA A 146 -3.81 -1.87 9.57
C ALA A 146 -5.07 -2.52 8.96
N THR A 147 -5.91 -1.75 8.26
CA THR A 147 -7.27 -2.17 7.91
C THR A 147 -7.57 -2.24 6.42
N HIS A 148 -6.63 -1.90 5.53
CA HIS A 148 -6.84 -2.00 4.08
C HIS A 148 -7.05 -3.44 3.61
N ALA A 149 -6.50 -4.43 4.32
CA ALA A 149 -6.64 -5.86 4.00
C ALA A 149 -7.76 -6.54 4.83
N GLY A 150 -7.77 -7.88 4.87
CA GLY A 150 -8.77 -8.67 5.58
C GLY A 150 -8.76 -8.47 7.10
N GLU A 151 -7.65 -8.03 7.68
CA GLU A 151 -7.55 -7.60 9.08
C GLU A 151 -8.59 -6.52 9.43
N GLY A 152 -8.91 -5.64 8.47
CA GLY A 152 -9.91 -4.61 8.64
C GLY A 152 -11.35 -5.13 8.77
N ASP A 153 -11.63 -6.39 8.44
CA ASP A 153 -12.99 -6.97 8.58
C ASP A 153 -13.37 -7.23 10.03
N MET A 154 -12.38 -7.22 10.93
CA MET A 154 -12.58 -7.42 12.37
C MET A 154 -12.77 -6.09 13.13
N VAL A 155 -12.66 -4.95 12.45
CA VAL A 155 -12.76 -3.61 13.04
C VAL A 155 -13.58 -2.68 12.14
N LYS A 156 -13.78 -1.43 12.57
CA LYS A 156 -14.37 -0.40 11.72
C LYS A 156 -13.27 0.30 10.94
N ARG A 157 -13.46 0.46 9.63
CA ARG A 157 -12.60 1.27 8.76
C ARG A 157 -13.04 2.73 8.81
N THR A 158 -12.08 3.65 8.74
CA THR A 158 -12.36 5.06 8.40
C THR A 158 -12.83 5.19 6.96
N THR A 159 -13.36 6.36 6.59
CA THR A 159 -13.74 6.67 5.21
C THR A 159 -12.58 6.41 4.25
N GLU A 160 -11.39 6.92 4.58
CA GLU A 160 -10.18 6.76 3.78
C GLU A 160 -9.76 5.29 3.69
N ALA A 161 -9.84 4.54 4.79
CA ALA A 161 -9.52 3.12 4.78
C ALA A 161 -10.49 2.30 3.92
N TYR A 162 -11.78 2.66 3.86
CA TYR A 162 -12.72 2.06 2.91
C TYR A 162 -12.34 2.35 1.46
N LEU A 163 -11.94 3.59 1.15
CA LEU A 163 -11.52 3.96 -0.21
C LEU A 163 -10.27 3.19 -0.64
N VAL A 164 -9.25 3.10 0.24
CA VAL A 164 -8.02 2.33 -0.05
C VAL A 164 -8.30 0.85 -0.17
N HIS A 165 -9.08 0.27 0.75
CA HIS A 165 -9.48 -1.13 0.70
C HIS A 165 -10.17 -1.47 -0.63
N HIS A 166 -11.15 -0.66 -1.03
CA HIS A 166 -11.86 -0.91 -2.28
C HIS A 166 -11.00 -0.66 -3.51
N ALA A 167 -10.15 0.37 -3.54
CA ALA A 167 -9.21 0.59 -4.65
C ALA A 167 -8.26 -0.60 -4.84
N ASP A 168 -7.75 -1.18 -3.74
CA ASP A 168 -6.88 -2.35 -3.76
C ASP A 168 -7.65 -3.62 -4.18
N PHE A 169 -8.77 -3.91 -3.53
CA PHE A 169 -9.50 -5.15 -3.78
C PHE A 169 -10.27 -5.16 -5.11
N MET A 170 -10.76 -4.01 -5.60
CA MET A 170 -11.40 -3.96 -6.93
C MET A 170 -10.40 -4.22 -8.06
N THR A 171 -9.11 -3.94 -7.84
CA THR A 171 -8.03 -4.18 -8.80
C THR A 171 -7.27 -5.48 -8.56
N PHE A 172 -7.45 -6.13 -7.40
CA PHE A 172 -6.90 -7.45 -7.09
C PHE A 172 -7.88 -8.61 -7.34
N LEU A 173 -9.13 -8.53 -6.85
CA LEU A 173 -10.09 -9.63 -6.89
C LEU A 173 -10.38 -10.13 -8.31
N PRO A 174 -10.49 -9.28 -9.35
CA PRO A 174 -10.66 -9.77 -10.71
C PRO A 174 -9.48 -10.59 -11.23
N PHE A 175 -8.25 -10.38 -10.74
CA PHE A 175 -7.13 -11.28 -11.07
C PHE A 175 -7.28 -12.64 -10.40
N LYS A 176 -7.76 -12.66 -9.16
CA LYS A 176 -7.88 -13.88 -8.35
C LYS A 176 -9.08 -14.75 -8.72
N SER A 177 -10.25 -14.15 -8.95
CA SER A 177 -11.52 -14.88 -8.92
C SER A 177 -12.57 -14.42 -9.94
N ARG A 178 -12.21 -13.63 -10.97
CA ARG A 178 -13.18 -13.29 -12.02
C ARG A 178 -13.69 -14.52 -12.75
N LEU A 179 -14.93 -14.44 -13.23
CA LEU A 179 -15.51 -15.45 -14.12
C LEU A 179 -14.62 -15.63 -15.36
N LYS A 180 -14.32 -16.89 -15.70
CA LYS A 180 -13.62 -17.29 -16.92
C LYS A 180 -14.57 -18.17 -17.73
N ILE A 181 -14.83 -17.77 -18.96
CA ILE A 181 -15.64 -18.51 -19.95
C ILE A 181 -14.70 -18.85 -21.11
#